data_AF-A0AB34JWZ7-F1
#
_entry.id   AF-A0AB34JWZ7-F1
#
_cell.length_a   1.000
_cell.length_b   1.000
_cell.length_c   1.000
_cell.angle_alpha   90.00
_cell.angle_beta   90.00
_cell.angle_gamma   90.00
#
_symmetry.space_group_name_H-M   'P 1'
#
loop_
_entity.id
_entity.type
_entity.pdbx_description
1 polymer ?
#
loop_
_entity_poly.entity_id
_entity_poly.type
_entity_poly.pdbx_seq_one_letter_code
_entity_poly.pdbx_strand_id
1 'polypeptide(L)'
;MASRVTRRTLWSPPPVERAVAALLSLPTQRYELGTHFRLVTRESGSQRADLPIWTSSGGAVRFDPEGWGPVKKTEVPNVPGAFVLSNVLTVVECEQLRELSEAMGYTPDAPVSLGRNIRRNENCVWIADDTLWRPIWDRVKAHMPAGPAGWGPAAGLNQRWRLYRYGVDDIFKMHTDGAWPGSAVDSTGRLVRDIYGDRFSQLTFLLYLDADYEGGETTFFQQTAAGAGELHSVSVPQGSVLCFFHGDHELSPLHEGSLVTRGVKHIVRSDVLYMLPGKWEL
;
A
#
# COMPACT_ATOMS: atom_id res chain seq x y z
N MET A 1 18.45 -21.03 15.39
CA MET A 1 19.69 -20.39 14.91
C MET A 1 19.30 -19.35 13.89
N ALA A 2 19.71 -18.09 14.03
CA ALA A 2 19.47 -17.10 12.99
C ALA A 2 20.26 -17.52 11.74
N SER A 3 19.56 -17.80 10.65
CA SER A 3 20.17 -18.08 9.34
C SER A 3 21.10 -16.91 8.99
N ARG A 4 22.39 -17.18 8.80
CA ARG A 4 23.38 -16.17 8.43
C ARG A 4 22.95 -15.56 7.10
N VAL A 5 22.71 -14.24 7.09
CA VAL A 5 22.51 -13.50 5.83
C VAL A 5 23.84 -13.47 5.09
N THR A 6 23.83 -13.96 3.86
CA THR A 6 25.06 -14.09 3.04
C THR A 6 25.13 -13.07 1.92
N ARG A 7 23.99 -12.49 1.53
CA ARG A 7 23.90 -11.55 0.42
C ARG A 7 22.74 -10.58 0.60
N ARG A 8 22.94 -9.33 0.18
CA ARG A 8 21.87 -8.35 -0.09
C ARG A 8 21.99 -7.88 -1.54
N THR A 9 20.87 -7.82 -2.24
CA THR A 9 20.76 -7.28 -3.60
C THR A 9 19.79 -6.11 -3.60
N LEU A 10 20.08 -5.09 -4.41
CA LEU A 10 19.17 -3.97 -4.67
C LEU A 10 18.73 -4.04 -6.12
N TRP A 11 17.43 -3.94 -6.34
CA TRP A 11 16.84 -3.94 -7.67
C TRP A 11 15.76 -2.86 -7.78
N SER A 12 15.64 -2.30 -8.99
CA SER A 12 14.57 -1.38 -9.37
C SER A 12 13.93 -1.87 -10.68
N PRO A 13 12.63 -1.66 -10.90
CA PRO A 13 12.02 -1.95 -12.19
C PRO A 13 12.69 -1.13 -13.30
N PRO A 14 12.73 -1.66 -14.54
CA PRO A 14 13.21 -0.90 -15.68
C PRO A 14 12.45 0.43 -15.84
N PRO A 15 13.11 1.50 -16.29
CA PRO A 15 12.42 2.73 -16.64
C PRO A 15 11.28 2.47 -17.63
N VAL A 16 10.18 3.18 -17.44
CA VAL A 16 9.04 3.15 -18.34
C VAL A 16 8.87 4.51 -18.99
N GLU A 17 8.53 4.49 -20.27
CA GLU A 17 8.15 5.71 -20.97
C GLU A 17 6.90 6.27 -20.30
N ARG A 18 6.93 7.58 -20.03
CA ARG A 18 5.84 8.31 -19.42
C ARG A 18 5.20 9.16 -20.50
N ALA A 19 3.88 9.16 -20.57
CA ALA A 19 3.16 10.19 -21.29
C ALA A 19 3.69 11.55 -20.84
N VAL A 20 3.94 12.45 -21.79
CA VAL A 20 4.30 13.82 -21.47
C VAL A 20 3.06 14.43 -20.83
N ALA A 21 2.96 14.33 -19.51
CA ALA A 21 1.98 15.07 -18.77
C ALA A 21 2.30 16.54 -19.01
N ALA A 22 1.32 17.30 -19.50
CA ALA A 22 1.37 18.73 -19.31
C ALA A 22 1.62 18.93 -17.81
N LEU A 23 2.67 19.68 -17.46
CA LEU A 23 2.85 20.21 -16.11
C LEU A 23 1.65 21.12 -15.83
N LEU A 24 0.50 20.52 -15.52
CA LEU A 24 -0.61 21.22 -14.94
C LEU A 24 -0.10 21.57 -13.55
N SER A 25 0.31 22.82 -13.38
CA SER A 25 0.46 23.39 -12.06
C SER A 25 -0.92 23.28 -11.41
N LEU A 26 -1.13 22.25 -10.60
CA LEU A 26 -2.29 22.28 -9.71
C LEU A 26 -2.02 23.41 -8.72
N PRO A 27 -2.98 24.33 -8.52
CA PRO A 27 -2.86 25.29 -7.43
C PRO A 27 -2.68 24.49 -6.14
N THR A 28 -1.75 24.93 -5.29
CA THR A 28 -1.54 24.34 -3.96
C THR A 28 -2.90 24.29 -3.26
N GLN A 29 -3.41 23.07 -3.04
CA GLN A 29 -4.72 22.87 -2.43
C GLN A 29 -4.50 22.71 -0.92
N ARG A 30 -5.14 23.59 -0.13
CA ARG A 30 -5.19 23.38 1.31
C ARG A 30 -6.32 22.41 1.63
N TYR A 31 -5.97 21.23 2.12
CA TYR A 31 -6.95 20.26 2.60
C TYR A 31 -7.43 20.63 4.01
N GLU A 32 -8.74 20.52 4.22
CA GLU A 32 -9.41 21.01 5.42
C GLU A 32 -10.44 20.00 5.93
N LEU A 33 -10.44 19.80 7.26
CA LEU A 33 -11.41 18.96 7.96
C LEU A 33 -12.83 19.53 7.78
N GLY A 34 -13.79 18.65 7.48
CA GLY A 34 -15.19 19.01 7.24
C GLY A 34 -15.49 19.36 5.78
N THR A 35 -14.48 19.78 5.00
CA THR A 35 -14.61 20.09 3.57
C THR A 35 -14.09 18.92 2.72
N HIS A 36 -12.84 18.51 2.94
CA HIS A 36 -12.14 17.55 2.09
C HIS A 36 -12.04 16.16 2.72
N PHE A 37 -12.06 16.08 4.05
CA PHE A 37 -12.05 14.84 4.79
C PHE A 37 -12.79 15.01 6.12
N ARG A 38 -13.20 13.90 6.73
CA ARG A 38 -13.90 13.89 8.01
C ARG A 38 -13.53 12.66 8.83
N LEU A 39 -13.71 12.76 10.14
CA LEU A 39 -13.58 11.62 11.04
C LEU A 39 -14.74 10.64 10.77
N VAL A 40 -14.42 9.36 10.65
CA VAL A 40 -15.40 8.26 10.58
C VAL A 40 -15.64 7.72 11.98
N THR A 41 -14.56 7.31 12.64
CA THR A 41 -14.58 6.72 13.98
C THR A 41 -13.20 6.85 14.62
N ARG A 42 -13.10 6.40 15.87
CA ARG A 42 -11.82 6.18 16.56
C ARG A 42 -11.67 4.72 16.92
N GLU A 43 -10.46 4.20 16.84
CA GLU A 43 -10.15 2.83 17.22
C GLU A 43 -8.94 2.79 18.16
N SER A 44 -8.83 1.70 18.92
CA SER A 44 -7.66 1.46 19.76
C SER A 44 -6.44 1.06 18.91
N GLY A 45 -5.33 1.74 19.19
CA GLY A 45 -3.98 1.34 18.80
C GLY A 45 -3.30 0.48 19.87
N SER A 46 -1.97 0.39 19.76
CA SER A 46 -1.12 -0.32 20.71
C SER A 46 -0.86 0.48 21.99
N GLN A 47 -0.98 1.80 21.95
CA GLN A 47 -0.71 2.72 23.06
C GLN A 47 -1.91 3.59 23.41
N ARG A 48 -2.67 4.02 22.40
CA ARG A 48 -3.81 4.92 22.54
C ARG A 48 -5.13 4.20 22.23
N ALA A 49 -6.23 4.69 22.79
CA ALA A 49 -7.58 4.16 22.55
C ALA A 49 -8.41 4.99 21.54
N ASP A 50 -7.83 6.05 20.97
CA ASP A 50 -8.56 7.12 20.30
C ASP A 50 -8.01 7.47 18.90
N LEU A 51 -7.33 6.52 18.24
CA LEU A 51 -6.71 6.78 16.95
C LEU A 51 -7.76 7.07 15.88
N PRO A 52 -7.66 8.21 15.17
CA PRO A 52 -8.67 8.61 14.21
C PRO A 52 -8.63 7.72 12.96
N ILE A 53 -9.81 7.36 12.50
CA ILE A 53 -10.02 6.75 11.19
C ILE A 53 -10.74 7.77 10.32
N TRP A 54 -10.09 8.20 9.24
CA TRP A 54 -10.58 9.26 8.37
C TRP A 54 -11.29 8.69 7.14
N THR A 55 -12.09 9.52 6.47
CA THR A 55 -12.54 9.33 5.08
C THR A 55 -12.48 10.67 4.38
N SER A 56 -12.28 10.65 3.07
CA SER A 56 -12.33 11.82 2.21
C SER A 56 -13.75 12.10 1.71
N SER A 57 -13.96 13.33 1.27
CA SER A 57 -15.08 13.71 0.40
C SER A 57 -14.78 13.28 -1.03
N GLY A 58 -15.81 12.92 -1.80
CA GLY A 58 -15.64 12.53 -3.20
C GLY A 58 -14.97 13.63 -4.02
N GLY A 59 -13.95 13.28 -4.80
CA GLY A 59 -13.19 14.23 -5.62
C GLY A 59 -12.17 15.08 -4.88
N ALA A 60 -11.87 14.77 -3.60
CA ALA A 60 -10.77 15.41 -2.87
C ALA A 60 -9.39 15.16 -3.53
N VAL A 61 -9.26 14.06 -4.26
CA VAL A 61 -8.14 13.79 -5.17
C VAL A 61 -8.68 13.69 -6.59
N ARG A 62 -8.01 14.36 -7.52
CA ARG A 62 -8.34 14.33 -8.94
C ARG A 62 -7.35 13.44 -9.68
N PHE A 63 -7.88 12.40 -10.32
CA PHE A 63 -7.11 11.49 -11.15
C PHE A 63 -7.15 11.95 -12.61
N ASP A 64 -5.99 11.90 -13.26
CA ASP A 64 -5.87 12.04 -14.70
C ASP A 64 -6.38 10.76 -15.36
N PRO A 65 -7.40 10.79 -16.23
CA PRO A 65 -7.90 9.57 -16.87
C PRO A 65 -6.82 8.80 -17.66
N GLU A 66 -5.78 9.47 -18.16
CA GLU A 66 -4.68 8.86 -18.92
C GLU A 66 -3.49 8.44 -18.04
N GLY A 67 -3.38 8.98 -16.83
CA GLY A 67 -2.26 8.71 -15.92
C GLY A 67 -0.91 9.04 -16.55
N TRP A 68 0.12 8.22 -16.29
CA TRP A 68 1.41 8.31 -17.00
C TRP A 68 1.41 7.54 -18.34
N GLY A 69 0.25 7.09 -18.82
CA GLY A 69 0.15 6.10 -19.90
C GLY A 69 -0.03 4.68 -19.36
N PRO A 70 0.22 3.64 -20.18
CA PRO A 70 -0.11 2.26 -19.82
C PRO A 70 0.70 1.78 -18.62
N VAL A 71 0.02 1.06 -17.71
CA VAL A 71 0.66 0.39 -16.59
C VAL A 71 1.56 -0.74 -17.10
N LYS A 72 2.78 -0.82 -16.59
CA LYS A 72 3.72 -1.90 -16.90
C LYS A 72 3.98 -2.75 -15.67
N LYS A 73 3.67 -4.04 -15.77
CA LYS A 73 4.03 -5.04 -14.76
C LYS A 73 5.45 -5.53 -14.98
N THR A 74 6.24 -5.61 -13.91
CA THR A 74 7.56 -6.25 -13.90
C THR A 74 7.72 -7.10 -12.65
N GLU A 75 8.02 -8.38 -12.82
CA GLU A 75 8.28 -9.30 -11.71
C GLU A 75 9.55 -8.90 -10.94
N VAL A 76 9.53 -9.02 -9.62
CA VAL A 76 10.70 -8.79 -8.78
C VAL A 76 11.62 -10.02 -8.88
N PRO A 77 12.89 -9.86 -9.29
CA PRO A 77 13.80 -11.00 -9.42
C PRO A 77 14.00 -11.74 -8.10
N ASN A 78 13.91 -13.06 -8.15
CA ASN A 78 14.09 -13.97 -7.00
C ASN A 78 13.06 -13.80 -5.86
N VAL A 79 11.95 -13.09 -6.08
CA VAL A 79 10.85 -13.01 -5.10
C VAL A 79 9.56 -13.49 -5.76
N PRO A 80 9.28 -14.81 -5.75
CA PRO A 80 8.12 -15.37 -6.45
C PRO A 80 6.80 -14.72 -6.02
N GLY A 81 5.98 -14.33 -6.99
CA GLY A 81 4.69 -13.69 -6.75
C GLY A 81 4.76 -12.20 -6.39
N ALA A 82 5.96 -11.63 -6.24
CA ALA A 82 6.12 -10.19 -6.05
C ALA A 82 6.39 -9.48 -7.39
N PHE A 83 5.72 -8.35 -7.61
CA PHE A 83 5.84 -7.58 -8.85
C PHE A 83 5.63 -6.09 -8.60
N VAL A 84 6.24 -5.26 -9.46
CA VAL A 84 6.01 -3.82 -9.50
C VAL A 84 5.09 -3.48 -10.68
N LEU A 85 4.11 -2.63 -10.42
CA LEU A 85 3.29 -1.94 -11.42
C LEU A 85 3.80 -0.50 -11.55
N SER A 86 4.43 -0.18 -12.65
CA SER A 86 4.89 1.18 -12.97
C SER A 86 3.84 1.96 -13.74
N ASN A 87 3.92 3.29 -13.73
CA ASN A 87 2.95 4.21 -14.35
C ASN A 87 1.53 4.17 -13.72
N VAL A 88 1.40 3.81 -12.44
CA VAL A 88 0.07 3.73 -11.79
C VAL A 88 -0.46 5.11 -11.46
N LEU A 89 0.32 6.00 -10.84
CA LEU A 89 -0.10 7.37 -10.49
C LEU A 89 0.84 8.43 -11.08
N THR A 90 0.26 9.56 -11.48
CA THR A 90 1.00 10.78 -11.82
C THR A 90 1.71 11.36 -10.58
N VAL A 91 2.74 12.20 -10.79
CA VAL A 91 3.37 12.94 -9.68
C VAL A 91 2.33 13.81 -8.96
N VAL A 92 1.45 14.44 -9.72
CA VAL A 92 0.37 15.29 -9.22
C VAL A 92 -0.64 14.51 -8.38
N GLU A 93 -0.97 13.28 -8.76
CA GLU A 93 -1.82 12.38 -7.96
C GLU A 93 -1.13 11.93 -6.67
N CYS A 94 0.18 11.64 -6.73
CA CYS A 94 0.97 11.29 -5.55
C CYS A 94 1.03 12.46 -4.56
N GLU A 95 1.23 13.68 -5.04
CA GLU A 95 1.26 14.90 -4.24
C GLU A 95 -0.09 15.15 -3.56
N GLN A 96 -1.21 15.08 -4.28
CA GLN A 96 -2.54 15.23 -3.70
C GLN A 96 -2.80 14.21 -2.57
N LEU A 97 -2.45 12.94 -2.78
CA LEU A 97 -2.60 11.89 -1.76
C LEU A 97 -1.76 12.19 -0.52
N ARG A 98 -0.51 12.61 -0.70
CA ARG A 98 0.43 12.94 0.38
C ARG A 98 -0.03 14.18 1.16
N GLU A 99 -0.43 15.24 0.47
CA GLU A 99 -0.88 16.47 1.12
C GLU A 99 -2.18 16.26 1.91
N LEU A 100 -3.12 15.48 1.35
CA LEU A 100 -4.36 15.13 2.04
C LEU A 100 -4.10 14.26 3.28
N SER A 101 -3.19 13.30 3.18
CA SER A 101 -2.82 12.45 4.31
C SER A 101 -2.07 13.20 5.41
N GLU A 102 -1.20 14.13 5.05
CA GLU A 102 -0.54 15.04 5.99
C GLU A 102 -1.57 15.94 6.70
N ALA A 103 -2.58 16.44 5.98
CA ALA A 103 -3.67 17.23 6.59
C ALA A 103 -4.55 16.40 7.55
N MET A 104 -4.73 15.10 7.30
CA MET A 104 -5.39 14.17 8.22
C MET A 104 -4.57 13.91 9.50
N GLY A 105 -3.25 14.10 9.42
CA GLY A 105 -2.31 13.94 10.52
C GLY A 105 -1.84 12.50 10.73
N TYR A 106 -0.53 12.36 10.93
CA TYR A 106 0.13 11.11 11.26
C TYR A 106 0.29 10.94 12.77
N THR A 107 0.25 9.69 13.24
CA THR A 107 0.55 9.34 14.63
C THR A 107 1.48 8.14 14.67
N PRO A 108 2.41 8.05 15.63
CA PRO A 108 3.32 6.92 15.70
C PRO A 108 2.64 5.59 16.07
N ASP A 109 1.43 5.65 16.64
CA ASP A 109 0.63 4.47 16.97
C ASP A 109 -0.29 4.07 15.80
N ALA A 110 -0.73 2.82 15.75
CA ALA A 110 -1.58 2.34 14.66
C ALA A 110 -2.59 1.30 15.16
N PRO A 111 -3.86 1.34 14.70
CA PRO A 111 -4.85 0.31 15.04
C PRO A 111 -4.44 -1.04 14.45
N VAL A 112 -4.50 -2.09 15.26
CA VAL A 112 -4.27 -3.48 14.82
C VAL A 112 -2.96 -3.62 14.02
N SER A 113 -1.87 -3.19 14.66
CA SER A 113 -0.52 -3.16 14.07
C SER A 113 0.50 -3.71 15.05
N LEU A 114 1.66 -4.11 14.52
CA LEU A 114 2.83 -4.44 15.33
C LEU A 114 3.31 -3.20 16.12
N GLY A 115 3.82 -3.44 17.32
CA GLY A 115 4.21 -2.37 18.25
C GLY A 115 5.43 -1.55 17.81
N ARG A 116 5.71 -0.44 18.52
CA ARG A 116 6.80 0.50 18.22
C ARG A 116 8.22 -0.10 18.24
N ASN A 117 8.38 -1.24 18.91
CA ASN A 117 9.64 -1.99 18.92
C ASN A 117 9.92 -2.67 17.56
N ILE A 118 8.89 -2.87 16.74
CA ILE A 118 8.96 -3.50 15.42
C ILE A 118 8.89 -2.43 14.31
N ARG A 119 8.00 -1.46 14.43
CA ARG A 119 7.86 -0.36 13.48
C ARG A 119 8.12 0.99 14.13
N ARG A 120 8.86 1.88 13.49
CA ARG A 120 9.10 3.23 14.02
C ARG A 120 8.33 4.33 13.30
N ASN A 121 7.88 4.02 12.09
CA ASN A 121 7.13 4.92 11.24
C ASN A 121 5.78 5.34 11.83
N GLU A 122 5.30 6.48 11.36
CA GLU A 122 3.99 7.00 11.71
C GLU A 122 2.92 6.43 10.77
N ASN A 123 1.66 6.55 11.19
CA ASN A 123 0.50 6.01 10.51
C ASN A 123 -0.66 7.01 10.48
N CYS A 124 -1.38 7.01 9.37
CA CYS A 124 -2.71 7.59 9.21
C CYS A 124 -3.63 6.52 8.60
N VAL A 125 -4.82 6.30 9.17
CA VAL A 125 -5.80 5.36 8.59
C VAL A 125 -6.88 6.14 7.86
N TRP A 126 -7.09 5.77 6.60
CA TRP A 126 -8.02 6.43 5.70
C TRP A 126 -8.89 5.37 5.03
N ILE A 127 -10.21 5.49 5.15
CA ILE A 127 -11.15 4.74 4.33
C ILE A 127 -11.32 5.49 3.01
N ALA A 128 -10.68 4.97 1.96
CA ALA A 128 -10.73 5.51 0.61
C ALA A 128 -12.11 5.26 -0.01
N ASP A 129 -12.85 6.32 -0.28
CA ASP A 129 -14.13 6.22 -0.96
C ASP A 129 -13.97 5.75 -2.42
N ASP A 130 -15.11 5.46 -3.06
CA ASP A 130 -15.17 4.95 -4.43
C ASP A 130 -14.50 5.86 -5.47
N THR A 131 -14.38 7.16 -5.22
CA THR A 131 -13.68 8.09 -6.12
C THR A 131 -12.16 8.00 -6.01
N LEU A 132 -11.62 7.30 -5.00
CA LEU A 132 -10.20 7.08 -4.77
C LEU A 132 -9.72 5.71 -5.20
N TRP A 133 -10.34 4.66 -4.67
CA TRP A 133 -9.82 3.31 -4.90
C TRP A 133 -10.17 2.79 -6.30
N ARG A 134 -11.32 3.19 -6.87
CA ARG A 134 -11.76 2.69 -8.20
C ARG A 134 -10.85 3.16 -9.34
N PRO A 135 -10.48 4.44 -9.46
CA PRO A 135 -9.57 4.87 -10.54
C PRO A 135 -8.23 4.14 -10.49
N ILE A 136 -7.67 3.95 -9.30
CA ILE A 136 -6.43 3.17 -9.11
C ILE A 136 -6.66 1.72 -9.52
N TRP A 137 -7.75 1.11 -9.04
CA TRP A 137 -8.10 -0.27 -9.36
C TRP A 137 -8.30 -0.50 -10.86
N ASP A 138 -8.99 0.40 -11.56
CA ASP A 138 -9.25 0.30 -12.99
C ASP A 138 -7.95 0.30 -13.81
N ARG A 139 -6.93 1.03 -13.37
CA ARG A 139 -5.59 1.02 -13.99
C ARG A 139 -4.84 -0.30 -13.80
N VAL A 140 -5.07 -1.01 -12.69
CA VAL A 140 -4.22 -2.14 -12.28
C VAL A 140 -4.89 -3.52 -12.34
N LYS A 141 -6.23 -3.60 -12.38
CA LYS A 141 -6.99 -4.84 -12.22
C LYS A 141 -6.60 -5.95 -13.20
N ALA A 142 -6.24 -5.59 -14.43
CA ALA A 142 -5.84 -6.53 -15.47
C ALA A 142 -4.48 -7.21 -15.19
N HIS A 143 -3.68 -6.67 -14.27
CA HIS A 143 -2.37 -7.20 -13.91
C HIS A 143 -2.38 -8.11 -12.68
N MET A 144 -3.52 -8.21 -12.00
CA MET A 144 -3.63 -9.02 -10.78
C MET A 144 -3.52 -10.50 -11.12
N PRO A 145 -2.74 -11.27 -10.33
CA PRO A 145 -2.67 -12.71 -10.51
C PRO A 145 -4.04 -13.35 -10.21
N ALA A 146 -4.19 -14.61 -10.60
CA ALA A 146 -5.30 -15.41 -10.09
C ALA A 146 -5.20 -15.53 -8.56
N GLY A 147 -6.35 -15.73 -7.90
CA GLY A 147 -6.38 -16.06 -6.48
C GLY A 147 -5.76 -17.43 -6.20
N PRO A 148 -5.56 -17.77 -4.90
CA PRO A 148 -5.16 -19.12 -4.51
C PRO A 148 -6.12 -20.18 -5.06
N ALA A 149 -5.67 -21.44 -5.11
CA ALA A 149 -6.53 -22.54 -5.56
C ALA A 149 -7.89 -22.57 -4.84
N GLY A 150 -8.98 -22.59 -5.62
CA GLY A 150 -10.36 -22.56 -5.13
C GLY A 150 -10.93 -21.16 -4.86
N TRP A 151 -10.09 -20.12 -4.80
CA TRP A 151 -10.55 -18.73 -4.70
C TRP A 151 -10.99 -18.21 -6.07
N GLY A 152 -11.86 -17.20 -6.04
CA GLY A 152 -12.27 -16.51 -7.25
C GLY A 152 -11.32 -15.38 -7.66
N PRO A 153 -11.72 -14.58 -8.66
CA PRO A 153 -10.88 -13.51 -9.19
C PRO A 153 -10.66 -12.38 -8.17
N ALA A 154 -9.65 -11.56 -8.45
CA ALA A 154 -9.44 -10.31 -7.74
C ALA A 154 -10.64 -9.36 -7.94
N ALA A 155 -11.14 -8.79 -6.85
CA ALA A 155 -12.45 -8.14 -6.78
C ALA A 155 -12.38 -6.66 -6.36
N GLY A 156 -11.18 -6.11 -6.12
CA GLY A 156 -10.98 -4.72 -5.77
C GLY A 156 -9.84 -4.49 -4.78
N LEU A 157 -9.63 -3.23 -4.42
CA LEU A 157 -8.75 -2.83 -3.33
C LEU A 157 -9.56 -2.69 -2.05
N ASN A 158 -8.94 -3.03 -0.91
CA ASN A 158 -9.51 -2.72 0.39
C ASN A 158 -9.58 -1.20 0.57
N GLN A 159 -10.77 -0.67 0.92
CA GLN A 159 -10.93 0.77 1.09
C GLN A 159 -10.20 1.25 2.35
N ARG A 160 -9.93 0.37 3.33
CA ARG A 160 -9.14 0.75 4.49
C ARG A 160 -7.65 0.82 4.15
N TRP A 161 -7.20 2.01 3.81
CA TRP A 161 -5.81 2.32 3.55
C TRP A 161 -5.08 2.65 4.85
N ARG A 162 -3.83 2.16 4.93
CA ARG A 162 -2.88 2.53 5.97
C ARG A 162 -1.78 3.33 5.31
N LEU A 163 -1.73 4.61 5.60
CA LEU A 163 -0.71 5.50 5.09
C LEU A 163 0.41 5.54 6.10
N TYR A 164 1.62 5.33 5.62
CA TYR A 164 2.81 5.31 6.45
C TYR A 164 3.73 6.45 6.06
N ARG A 165 4.28 7.13 7.08
CA ARG A 165 5.30 8.18 6.94
C ARG A 165 6.55 7.73 7.68
N TYR A 166 7.65 7.64 6.95
CA TYR A 166 8.97 7.23 7.45
C TYR A 166 9.91 8.43 7.39
N GLY A 167 10.38 8.90 8.53
CA GLY A 167 11.48 9.85 8.62
C GLY A 167 12.84 9.14 8.61
N VAL A 168 13.91 9.93 8.68
CA VAL A 168 15.27 9.40 8.91
C VAL A 168 15.28 8.53 10.17
N ASP A 169 15.98 7.39 10.11
CA ASP A 169 16.09 6.36 11.14
C ASP A 169 14.83 5.52 11.42
N ASP A 170 13.74 5.76 10.69
CA ASP A 170 12.57 4.89 10.73
C ASP A 170 12.81 3.58 9.98
N ILE A 171 12.25 2.51 10.53
CA ILE A 171 12.30 1.16 9.98
C ILE A 171 10.97 0.45 10.31
N PHE A 172 10.57 -0.48 9.45
CA PHE A 172 9.60 -1.51 9.79
C PHE A 172 10.30 -2.85 9.71
N LYS A 173 10.71 -3.37 10.88
CA LYS A 173 11.46 -4.63 10.99
C LYS A 173 10.72 -5.79 10.33
N MET A 174 11.50 -6.81 10.01
CA MET A 174 11.08 -8.06 9.38
C MET A 174 9.77 -8.63 9.95
N HIS A 175 8.77 -8.82 9.08
CA HIS A 175 7.42 -9.31 9.41
C HIS A 175 6.77 -9.97 8.18
N THR A 176 5.60 -10.58 8.42
CA THR A 176 4.64 -10.93 7.37
C THR A 176 3.39 -10.08 7.54
N ASP A 177 2.67 -9.89 6.44
CA ASP A 177 1.42 -9.17 6.44
C ASP A 177 0.23 -10.10 6.76
N GLY A 178 -0.67 -9.61 7.61
CA GLY A 178 -1.95 -10.28 7.87
C GLY A 178 -2.97 -10.02 6.75
N ALA A 179 -3.92 -10.93 6.62
CA ALA A 179 -5.03 -10.84 5.67
C ALA A 179 -6.31 -10.31 6.35
N TRP A 180 -7.14 -9.59 5.59
CA TRP A 180 -8.29 -8.83 6.11
C TRP A 180 -9.51 -8.94 5.18
N PRO A 181 -10.74 -8.88 5.73
CA PRO A 181 -11.93 -8.69 4.91
C PRO A 181 -11.96 -7.28 4.31
N GLY A 182 -12.80 -7.07 3.30
CA GLY A 182 -12.97 -5.76 2.69
C GLY A 182 -13.71 -4.80 3.64
N SER A 183 -13.00 -3.79 4.13
CA SER A 183 -13.55 -2.76 5.00
C SER A 183 -13.99 -1.55 4.18
N ALA A 184 -15.06 -0.87 4.60
CA ALA A 184 -15.57 0.35 3.97
C ALA A 184 -16.45 1.15 4.94
N VAL A 185 -16.85 2.36 4.54
CA VAL A 185 -17.91 3.12 5.21
C VAL A 185 -19.26 2.76 4.58
N ASP A 186 -20.24 2.38 5.39
CA ASP A 186 -21.60 2.09 4.92
C ASP A 186 -22.42 3.36 4.60
N SER A 187 -23.64 3.16 4.09
CA SER A 187 -24.57 4.25 3.75
C SER A 187 -24.99 5.12 4.95
N THR A 188 -24.79 4.64 6.18
CA THR A 188 -25.06 5.40 7.42
C THR A 188 -23.85 6.18 7.91
N GLY A 189 -22.71 6.07 7.21
CA GLY A 189 -21.46 6.73 7.57
C GLY A 189 -20.61 5.97 8.59
N ARG A 190 -20.92 4.70 8.87
CA ARG A 190 -20.21 3.87 9.85
C ARG A 190 -19.17 2.99 9.17
N LEU A 191 -18.02 2.81 9.83
CA LEU A 191 -17.02 1.84 9.40
C LEU A 191 -17.52 0.41 9.61
N VAL A 192 -17.57 -0.38 8.54
CA VAL A 192 -17.85 -1.82 8.57
C VAL A 192 -16.57 -2.55 8.15
N ARG A 193 -16.11 -3.48 8.99
CA ARG A 193 -14.84 -4.20 8.76
C ARG A 193 -14.92 -5.23 7.64
N ASP A 194 -16.06 -5.90 7.54
CA ASP A 194 -16.38 -6.82 6.45
C ASP A 194 -17.70 -6.37 5.82
N ILE A 195 -17.60 -5.43 4.87
CA ILE A 195 -18.80 -4.88 4.22
C ILE A 195 -19.37 -5.82 3.15
N TYR A 196 -18.54 -6.71 2.62
CA TYR A 196 -18.91 -7.54 1.48
C TYR A 196 -19.32 -8.96 1.87
N GLY A 197 -18.68 -9.57 2.88
CA GLY A 197 -18.95 -10.95 3.32
C GLY A 197 -18.60 -12.03 2.30
N ASP A 198 -18.00 -11.67 1.16
CA ASP A 198 -17.76 -12.54 0.01
C ASP A 198 -16.30 -12.52 -0.48
N ARG A 199 -15.42 -11.72 0.13
CA ARG A 199 -14.04 -11.51 -0.32
C ARG A 199 -13.07 -11.25 0.84
N PHE A 200 -11.82 -11.62 0.63
CA PHE A 200 -10.74 -11.45 1.61
C PHE A 200 -9.44 -11.10 0.92
N SER A 201 -8.55 -10.38 1.60
CA SER A 201 -7.29 -9.99 0.99
C SER A 201 -6.31 -11.14 0.86
N GLN A 202 -5.54 -11.17 -0.24
CA GLN A 202 -4.46 -12.13 -0.46
C GLN A 202 -3.15 -11.48 -0.92
N LEU A 203 -3.18 -10.22 -1.35
CA LEU A 203 -2.04 -9.50 -1.91
C LEU A 203 -1.87 -8.16 -1.20
N THR A 204 -0.69 -7.88 -0.67
CA THR A 204 -0.32 -6.54 -0.21
C THR A 204 -0.17 -5.63 -1.42
N PHE A 205 -0.65 -4.40 -1.31
CA PHE A 205 -0.58 -3.37 -2.34
C PHE A 205 0.10 -2.13 -1.74
N LEU A 206 1.40 -1.93 -2.03
CA LEU A 206 2.18 -0.79 -1.53
C LEU A 206 2.38 0.24 -2.64
N LEU A 207 1.65 1.35 -2.57
CA LEU A 207 1.79 2.49 -3.48
C LEU A 207 2.80 3.50 -2.91
N TYR A 208 3.80 3.88 -3.71
CA TYR A 208 4.88 4.78 -3.30
C TYR A 208 4.61 6.21 -3.76
N LEU A 209 4.67 7.18 -2.85
CA LEU A 209 4.23 8.56 -3.11
C LEU A 209 5.36 9.57 -3.25
N ASP A 210 6.59 9.24 -2.85
CA ASP A 210 7.75 10.15 -2.91
C ASP A 210 8.84 9.63 -3.85
N ALA A 211 9.66 10.56 -4.35
CA ALA A 211 10.85 10.27 -5.15
C ALA A 211 12.17 10.66 -4.46
N ASP A 212 12.13 11.61 -3.50
CA ASP A 212 13.34 12.20 -2.91
C ASP A 212 13.64 11.65 -1.50
N TYR A 213 14.06 10.38 -1.45
CA TYR A 213 14.56 9.74 -0.24
C TYR A 213 15.64 8.71 -0.56
N GLU A 214 16.45 8.34 0.43
CA GLU A 214 17.41 7.24 0.35
C GLU A 214 17.18 6.19 1.42
N GLY A 215 17.54 4.94 1.10
CA GLY A 215 17.14 3.78 1.88
C GLY A 215 15.64 3.55 1.76
N GLY A 216 15.02 3.00 2.80
CA GLY A 216 13.56 2.82 2.83
C GLY A 216 13.04 1.78 1.84
N GLU A 217 13.87 0.91 1.27
CA GLU A 217 13.42 -0.14 0.35
C GLU A 217 12.48 -1.12 1.05
N THR A 218 11.58 -1.73 0.28
CA THR A 218 10.94 -2.96 0.76
C THR A 218 11.89 -4.11 0.48
N THR A 219 12.36 -4.76 1.53
CA THR A 219 13.38 -5.80 1.44
C THR A 219 12.79 -7.14 1.84
N PHE A 220 12.81 -8.08 0.90
CA PHE A 220 12.34 -9.45 1.11
C PHE A 220 13.47 -10.34 1.62
N PHE A 221 13.14 -11.23 2.54
CA PHE A 221 14.04 -12.28 3.01
C PHE A 221 13.66 -13.62 2.38
N GLN A 222 14.64 -14.26 1.75
CA GLN A 222 14.47 -15.61 1.22
C GLN A 222 15.51 -16.54 1.85
N GLN A 223 15.05 -17.70 2.31
CA GLN A 223 15.95 -18.76 2.74
C GLN A 223 16.30 -19.64 1.53
N THR A 224 17.60 -19.81 1.29
CA THR A 224 18.11 -20.70 0.23
C THR A 224 18.04 -22.16 0.66
N ALA A 225 18.09 -23.09 -0.31
CA ALA A 225 18.17 -24.52 -0.04
C ALA A 225 19.41 -24.91 0.80
N ALA A 226 20.48 -24.11 0.73
CA ALA A 226 21.70 -24.28 1.53
C ALA A 226 21.56 -23.77 2.99
N GLY A 227 20.38 -23.27 3.38
CA GLY A 227 20.11 -22.74 4.72
C GLY A 227 20.64 -21.33 5.00
N ALA A 228 21.25 -20.69 3.99
CA ALA A 228 21.68 -19.29 4.06
C ALA A 228 20.53 -18.33 3.74
N GLY A 229 20.52 -17.15 4.36
CA GLY A 229 19.55 -16.09 4.05
C GLY A 229 20.05 -15.15 2.97
N GLU A 230 19.17 -14.76 2.06
CA GLU A 230 19.37 -13.69 1.08
C GLU A 230 18.35 -12.57 1.28
N LEU A 231 18.78 -11.34 1.04
CA LEU A 231 17.95 -10.14 1.08
C LEU A 231 17.80 -9.55 -0.32
N HIS A 232 16.55 -9.29 -0.73
CA HIS A 232 16.20 -8.70 -2.01
C HIS A 232 15.48 -7.38 -1.76
N SER A 233 16.24 -6.27 -1.81
CA SER A 233 15.74 -4.92 -1.64
C SER A 233 15.16 -4.39 -2.95
N VAL A 234 13.95 -3.85 -2.88
CA VAL A 234 13.26 -3.26 -4.03
C VAL A 234 13.15 -1.74 -3.84
N SER A 235 13.79 -1.00 -4.74
CA SER A 235 13.60 0.44 -4.87
C SER A 235 12.50 0.70 -5.90
N VAL A 236 11.35 1.20 -5.42
CA VAL A 236 10.12 1.38 -6.19
C VAL A 236 9.98 2.85 -6.57
N PRO A 237 9.86 3.20 -7.86
CA PRO A 237 9.69 4.59 -8.28
C PRO A 237 8.38 5.20 -7.75
N GLN A 238 8.39 6.51 -7.51
CA GLN A 238 7.19 7.29 -7.20
C GLN A 238 6.06 6.99 -8.19
N GLY A 239 4.83 6.87 -7.66
CA GLY A 239 3.63 6.56 -8.42
C GLY A 239 3.55 5.11 -8.91
N SER A 240 4.47 4.26 -8.49
CA SER A 240 4.44 2.82 -8.77
C SER A 240 3.94 2.05 -7.54
N VAL A 241 3.49 0.82 -7.78
CA VAL A 241 2.97 -0.07 -6.76
C VAL A 241 3.82 -1.32 -6.69
N LEU A 242 4.25 -1.72 -5.49
CA LEU A 242 4.79 -3.05 -5.22
C LEU A 242 3.69 -3.94 -4.66
N CYS A 243 3.46 -5.07 -5.34
CA CYS A 243 2.52 -6.09 -4.93
C CYS A 243 3.26 -7.37 -4.55
N PHE A 244 2.79 -8.07 -3.51
CA PHE A 244 3.26 -9.40 -3.11
C PHE A 244 2.20 -10.10 -2.28
N PHE A 245 2.18 -11.44 -2.27
CA PHE A 245 1.19 -12.20 -1.52
C PHE A 245 1.38 -12.06 0.01
N HIS A 246 0.32 -12.27 0.78
CA HIS A 246 0.38 -12.20 2.24
C HIS A 246 -0.53 -13.23 2.92
N GLY A 247 -0.63 -13.15 4.25
CA GLY A 247 -1.44 -14.06 5.05
C GLY A 247 -0.93 -15.48 4.92
N ASP A 248 -1.86 -16.42 4.73
CA ASP A 248 -1.59 -17.86 4.63
C ASP A 248 -1.22 -18.30 3.20
N HIS A 249 -1.05 -17.37 2.26
CA HIS A 249 -0.62 -17.70 0.90
C HIS A 249 0.79 -18.33 0.93
N GLU A 250 1.02 -19.39 0.15
CA GLU A 250 2.31 -20.12 0.15
C GLU A 250 3.52 -19.25 -0.25
N LEU A 251 3.27 -18.23 -1.07
CA LEU A 251 4.24 -17.23 -1.51
C LEU A 251 4.32 -15.99 -0.60
N SER A 252 3.68 -15.99 0.58
CA SER A 252 3.70 -14.88 1.54
C SER A 252 5.14 -14.65 2.04
N PRO A 253 5.81 -13.56 1.62
CA PRO A 253 7.22 -13.40 1.91
C PRO A 253 7.43 -12.69 3.25
N LEU A 254 8.45 -13.13 3.97
CA LEU A 254 9.00 -12.37 5.08
C LEU A 254 9.69 -11.12 4.52
N HIS A 255 9.34 -9.94 5.01
CA HIS A 255 9.85 -8.67 4.47
C HIS A 255 9.98 -7.58 5.52
N GLU A 256 10.76 -6.56 5.22
CA GLU A 256 10.93 -5.35 6.02
C GLU A 256 10.73 -4.09 5.16
N GLY A 257 10.36 -2.98 5.81
CA GLY A 257 10.65 -1.65 5.32
C GLY A 257 12.02 -1.24 5.86
N SER A 258 13.05 -1.26 5.03
CA SER A 258 14.44 -0.95 5.42
C SER A 258 14.57 0.48 5.95
N LEU A 259 15.68 0.75 6.64
CA LEU A 259 15.99 2.04 7.24
C LEU A 259 15.97 3.17 6.20
N VAL A 260 15.28 4.27 6.49
CA VAL A 260 15.42 5.52 5.72
C VAL A 260 16.65 6.28 6.22
N THR A 261 17.56 6.61 5.32
CA THR A 261 18.83 7.29 5.64
C THR A 261 18.83 8.77 5.26
N ARG A 262 17.96 9.19 4.33
CA ARG A 262 17.72 10.60 3.98
C ARG A 262 16.29 10.80 3.51
N GLY A 263 15.74 11.97 3.82
CA GLY A 263 14.45 12.43 3.29
C GLY A 263 13.28 11.86 4.08
N VAL A 264 12.11 11.86 3.45
CA VAL A 264 10.87 11.32 4.02
C VAL A 264 10.21 10.43 2.97
N LYS A 265 9.79 9.24 3.38
CA LYS A 265 9.08 8.29 2.53
C LYS A 265 7.63 8.14 3.00
N HIS A 266 6.69 8.29 2.07
CA HIS A 266 5.28 8.00 2.23
C HIS A 266 4.88 6.84 1.33
N ILE A 267 4.13 5.91 1.92
CA ILE A 267 3.49 4.83 1.18
C ILE A 267 2.04 4.70 1.63
N VAL A 268 1.18 4.34 0.68
CA VAL A 268 -0.16 3.83 0.96
C VAL A 268 -0.10 2.32 0.91
N ARG A 269 -0.47 1.67 2.02
CA ARG A 269 -0.77 0.25 2.01
C ARG A 269 -2.28 0.05 1.89
N SER A 270 -2.68 -0.62 0.83
CA SER A 270 -3.97 -1.31 0.71
C SER A 270 -3.70 -2.81 0.56
N ASP A 271 -4.76 -3.57 0.29
CA ASP A 271 -4.73 -4.99 0.11
C ASP A 271 -5.67 -5.35 -1.06
N VAL A 272 -5.27 -6.25 -1.97
CA VAL A 272 -6.14 -6.73 -3.05
C VAL A 272 -7.05 -7.81 -2.51
N LEU A 273 -8.35 -7.59 -2.64
CA LEU A 273 -9.40 -8.50 -2.22
C LEU A 273 -9.67 -9.53 -3.33
N TYR A 274 -9.80 -10.79 -2.95
CA TYR A 274 -10.18 -11.89 -3.84
C TYR A 274 -11.48 -12.50 -3.36
N MET A 275 -12.32 -12.92 -4.30
CA MET A 275 -13.58 -13.60 -3.97
C MET A 275 -13.29 -14.90 -3.22
N LEU A 276 -14.00 -15.12 -2.11
CA LEU A 276 -13.93 -16.35 -1.33
C LEU A 276 -14.36 -17.56 -2.17
N PRO A 277 -13.85 -18.77 -1.86
CA PRO A 277 -14.30 -20.00 -2.51
C PRO A 277 -15.82 -20.15 -2.50
N GLY A 278 -16.40 -20.53 -3.65
CA GLY A 278 -17.85 -20.72 -3.82
C GLY A 278 -18.69 -19.43 -3.83
N LYS A 279 -18.08 -18.24 -3.86
CA LYS A 279 -18.78 -16.94 -3.90
C LYS A 279 -18.73 -16.23 -5.25
N TRP A 280 -18.23 -16.89 -6.30
CA TRP A 280 -17.99 -16.29 -7.62
C TRP A 280 -18.52 -17.10 -8.81
N GLU A 281 -19.12 -18.27 -8.56
CA GLU A 281 -19.68 -19.17 -9.59
C GLU A 281 -21.20 -18.99 -9.81
N LEU A 282 -21.72 -17.76 -9.64
CA LEU A 282 -23.15 -17.45 -9.86
C LEU A 282 -23.40 -16.78 -11.22
#